data_AF-A0A933F9Q8-F1
#
_entry.id   AF-A0A933F9Q8-F1
#
_cell.length_a   1.000
_cell.length_b   1.000
_cell.length_c   1.000
_cell.angle_alpha   90.00
_cell.angle_beta   90.00
_cell.angle_gamma   90.00
#
_symmetry.space_group_name_H-M   'P 1'
#
loop_
_entity.id
_entity.type
_entity.pdbx_description
1 polymer ?
#
loop_
_entity_poly.entity_id
_entity_poly.type
_entity_poly.pdbx_seq_one_letter_code
_entity_poly.pdbx_strand_id
1 'polypeptide(L)'
;RDSVVDGVTGFLVPHGDLDSLTDRLERLLTDAQLRDRLGAQARAFAERYSWDRAASDTEAHLQQQLRLARRGEPRQRARER
;
A
#
# COMPACT_ATOMS: atom_id res chain seq x y z
N ARG A 1 -4.32 1.70 1.52
CA ARG A 1 -3.27 1.85 2.54
C ARG A 1 -2.57 3.17 2.27
N ASP A 2 -2.37 4.01 3.29
CA ASP A 2 -1.74 5.33 3.09
C ASP A 2 -0.28 5.20 2.63
N SER A 3 0.11 6.09 1.73
CA SER A 3 1.47 6.18 1.20
C SER A 3 2.48 6.71 2.21
N VAL A 4 2.01 7.31 3.31
CA VAL A 4 2.81 7.85 4.40
C VAL A 4 2.34 7.26 5.73
N VAL A 5 3.29 6.86 6.57
CA VAL A 5 3.06 6.52 7.97
C VAL A 5 3.63 7.66 8.82
N ASP A 6 2.75 8.36 9.53
CA ASP A 6 3.12 9.55 10.31
C ASP A 6 4.22 9.26 11.34
N GLY A 7 5.23 10.14 11.40
CA GLY A 7 6.41 10.03 12.25
C GLY A 7 7.40 8.93 11.87
N VAL A 8 7.09 8.10 10.87
CA VAL A 8 7.89 6.92 10.47
C VAL A 8 8.48 7.13 9.07
N THR A 9 7.64 7.38 8.07
CA THR A 9 8.07 7.61 6.68
C THR A 9 7.90 9.07 6.23
N GLY A 10 7.41 9.93 7.12
CA GLY A 10 7.10 11.32 6.85
C GLY A 10 6.18 11.88 7.92
N PHE A 11 5.62 13.07 7.68
CA PHE A 11 4.60 13.66 8.55
C PHE A 11 3.28 13.81 7.81
N LEU A 12 2.19 13.57 8.51
CA LEU A 12 0.86 13.95 8.07
C LEU A 12 0.46 15.25 8.76
N VAL A 13 -0.02 16.21 7.98
CA VAL A 13 -0.43 17.53 8.45
C VAL A 13 -1.91 17.73 8.09
N PRO A 14 -2.76 18.25 9.00
CA PRO A 14 -4.13 18.59 8.69
C PRO A 14 -4.22 19.54 7.49
N HIS A 15 -5.17 19.29 6.59
CA HIS A 15 -5.36 20.14 5.43
C HIS A 15 -5.72 21.57 5.84
N GLY A 16 -4.99 22.54 5.29
CA GLY A 16 -5.22 23.97 5.56
C GLY A 16 -4.54 24.50 6.83
N ASP A 17 -3.88 23.65 7.62
CA ASP A 17 -3.10 24.07 8.78
C ASP A 17 -1.69 24.49 8.35
N LEU A 18 -1.54 25.79 8.08
CA LEU A 18 -0.28 26.38 7.63
C LEU A 18 0.80 26.34 8.72
N ASP A 19 0.41 26.51 9.98
CA ASP A 19 1.36 26.55 11.10
C ASP A 19 1.99 25.18 11.30
N SER A 20 1.16 24.12 11.33
CA SER A 20 1.66 22.75 11.41
C SER A 20 2.51 22.38 10.20
N LEU A 21 2.15 22.80 8.99
CA LEU A 21 2.96 22.53 7.79
C LEU A 21 4.33 23.18 7.90
N THR A 22 4.37 24.46 8.32
CA THR A 22 5.60 25.23 8.45
C THR A 22 6.53 24.63 9.50
N ASP A 23 6.00 24.27 10.67
CA ASP A 23 6.77 23.59 11.74
C ASP A 23 7.40 22.28 11.25
N ARG A 24 6.63 21.42 10.57
CA ARG A 24 7.16 20.14 10.07
C ARG A 24 8.21 20.31 8.98
N LEU A 25 8.04 21.29 8.09
CA LEU A 25 9.03 21.62 7.07
C LEU A 25 10.31 22.17 7.70
N GLU A 26 10.20 23.13 8.62
CA GLU A 26 11.35 23.70 9.32
C GLU A 26 12.14 22.62 10.05
N ARG A 27 11.45 21.71 10.74
CA ARG A 27 12.08 20.60 11.45
C ARG A 27 12.81 19.64 10.51
N LEU A 28 12.26 19.35 9.34
CA LEU A 28 12.94 18.52 8.33
C LEU A 28 14.16 19.22 7.69
N LEU A 29 14.11 20.54 7.55
CA LEU A 29 15.20 21.33 6.98
C LEU A 29 16.36 21.47 7.97
N THR A 30 16.05 21.65 9.25
CA THR A 30 17.03 21.95 10.32
C THR A 30 17.58 20.71 11.01
N ASP A 31 16.83 19.60 11.08
CA ASP A 31 17.27 18.35 11.69
C ASP A 31 17.63 17.31 10.62
N ALA A 32 18.93 17.23 10.30
CA ALA A 32 19.44 16.28 9.30
C ALA A 32 19.27 14.82 9.72
N GLN A 33 19.45 14.50 11.00
CA GLN A 33 19.33 13.12 11.49
C GLN A 33 17.89 12.63 11.39
N LEU A 34 16.93 13.48 11.74
CA LEU A 34 15.51 13.19 11.55
C LEU A 34 15.19 12.94 10.08
N ARG A 35 15.64 13.82 9.19
CA ARG A 35 15.41 13.71 7.75
C ARG A 35 15.97 12.40 7.19
N ASP A 36 17.20 12.05 7.54
CA ASP A 36 17.84 10.82 7.06
C ASP A 36 17.11 9.58 7.58
N ARG A 37 16.72 9.59 8.86
CA ARG A 37 15.97 8.49 9.49
C ARG A 37 14.60 8.27 8.85
N LEU A 38 13.84 9.34 8.60
CA LEU A 38 12.53 9.24 7.94
C LEU A 38 12.68 8.83 6.48
N GLY A 39 13.67 9.38 5.77
CA GLY A 39 13.96 9.03 4.38
C GLY A 39 14.33 7.57 4.19
N ALA A 40 15.19 7.01 5.05
CA ALA A 40 15.55 5.59 5.02
C ALA A 40 14.34 4.68 5.27
N GLN A 41 13.48 5.04 6.22
CA GLN A 41 12.24 4.31 6.49
C GLN A 41 11.24 4.41 5.34
N ALA A 42 11.10 5.58 4.73
CA ALA A 42 10.26 5.80 3.56
C ALA A 42 10.72 4.96 2.37
N ARG A 43 12.03 4.91 2.11
CA ARG A 43 12.64 4.07 1.08
C ARG A 43 12.31 2.59 1.32
N ALA A 44 12.60 2.07 2.51
CA ALA A 44 12.35 0.68 2.87
C ALA A 44 10.85 0.32 2.91
N PHE A 45 9.96 1.30 3.10
CA PHE A 45 8.52 1.12 2.98
C PHE A 45 8.09 1.03 1.53
N ALA A 46 8.55 1.96 0.68
CA ALA A 46 8.22 2.01 -0.73
C ALA A 46 8.69 0.76 -1.48
N GLU A 47 9.89 0.25 -1.18
CA GLU A 47 10.46 -0.96 -1.81
C GLU A 47 9.64 -2.25 -1.56
N ARG A 48 8.69 -2.23 -0.62
CA ARG A 48 7.77 -3.37 -0.41
C ARG A 48 6.72 -3.49 -1.52
N TYR A 49 6.50 -2.41 -2.26
CA TYR A 49 5.51 -2.32 -3.33
C TYR A 49 6.21 -2.38 -4.68
N SER A 50 5.74 -3.25 -5.55
CA SER A 50 6.16 -3.31 -6.95
C SER A 50 4.99 -3.70 -7.82
N TRP A 51 5.04 -3.31 -9.10
CA TRP A 51 4.06 -3.74 -10.09
C TRP A 51 4.05 -5.26 -10.24
N ASP A 52 5.22 -5.90 -10.21
CA ASP A 52 5.34 -7.36 -10.31
C ASP A 52 4.63 -8.07 -9.15
N ARG A 53 4.79 -7.59 -7.92
CA ARG A 53 4.09 -8.14 -6.75
C ARG A 53 2.58 -7.93 -6.88
N ALA A 54 2.15 -6.72 -7.24
CA ALA A 54 0.73 -6.41 -7.40
C ALA A 54 0.07 -7.28 -8.48
N ALA A 55 0.73 -7.48 -9.62
CA ALA A 55 0.27 -8.35 -10.70
C ALA A 55 0.18 -9.81 -10.25
N SER A 56 1.25 -10.31 -9.61
CA SER A 56 1.32 -11.69 -9.11
C SER A 56 0.23 -12.00 -8.06
N ASP A 57 0.03 -11.08 -7.11
CA ASP A 57 -1.00 -11.22 -6.07
C ASP A 57 -2.42 -11.20 -6.69
N THR A 58 -2.64 -10.33 -7.67
CA THR A 58 -3.92 -10.25 -8.41
C THR A 58 -4.18 -11.53 -9.19
N GLU A 59 -3.18 -12.03 -9.92
CA GLU A 59 -3.28 -13.27 -10.69
C GLU A 59 -3.60 -14.46 -9.77
N ALA A 60 -2.85 -14.62 -8.67
CA ALA A 60 -3.07 -15.69 -7.70
C ALA A 60 -4.51 -15.67 -7.14
N HIS A 61 -5.04 -14.46 -6.86
CA HIS A 61 -6.41 -14.28 -6.41
C HIS A 61 -7.43 -14.74 -7.47
N LEU A 62 -7.27 -14.30 -8.72
CA LEU A 62 -8.15 -14.71 -9.82
C LEU A 62 -8.12 -16.22 -10.06
N GLN A 63 -6.93 -16.82 -10.06
CA GLN A 63 -6.75 -18.27 -10.18
C GLN A 63 -7.41 -19.03 -9.02
N GLN A 64 -7.39 -18.49 -7.80
CA GLN A 64 -8.12 -19.06 -6.67
C GLN A 64 -9.64 -19.03 -6.89
N GLN A 65 -10.20 -17.89 -7.33
CA GLN A 65 -11.63 -17.78 -7.60
C GLN A 65 -12.10 -18.74 -8.70
N LEU A 66 -11.32 -18.86 -9.79
CA LEU A 66 -11.60 -19.83 -10.86
C LEU A 66 -11.58 -21.28 -10.35
N ARG A 67 -10.63 -21.63 -9.46
CA ARG A 67 -10.58 -22.97 -8.84
C ARG A 67 -11.81 -23.26 -7.96
N LEU A 68 -12.27 -22.27 -7.20
CA LEU A 68 -13.47 -22.41 -6.36
C LEU A 68 -14.72 -22.59 -7.21
N ALA A 69 -14.89 -21.79 -8.26
CA ALA A 69 -16.01 -21.91 -9.19
C ALA A 69 -16.08 -23.31 -9.83
N ARG A 70 -14.94 -23.84 -10.28
CA ARG A 70 -14.85 -25.20 -10.88
C ARG A 70 -15.14 -26.34 -9.90
N ARG A 71 -14.87 -26.15 -8.61
CA ARG A 71 -15.19 -27.13 -7.56
C ARG A 71 -16.68 -27.09 -7.16
N GLY A 72 -17.35 -25.97 -7.41
CA GLY A 72 -18.76 -25.74 -7.10
C GLY A 72 -19.75 -26.13 -8.21
N GLU A 73 -19.31 -26.71 -9.34
CA GLU A 73 -20.20 -27.18 -10.41
C GLU A 73 -20.49 -28.70 -10.33
N PRO A 74 -21.68 -29.10 -9.82
CA PRO A 74 -22.28 -30.39 -10.17
C PRO A 74 -23.58 -30.33 -11.01
N ARG A 75 -23.93 -29.26 -11.74
CA ARG A 75 -25.32 -29.11 -12.27
C ARG A 75 -25.54 -28.54 -13.68
N GLN A 76 -24.80 -29.00 -14.69
CA GLN A 76 -25.22 -28.83 -16.10
C GLN A 76 -25.39 -30.13 -16.90
N ARG A 77 -25.31 -31.31 -16.26
CA ARG A 77 -25.45 -32.62 -16.94
C ARG A 77 -26.79 -33.36 -16.74
N ALA A 78 -27.82 -32.74 -16.15
CA ALA A 78 -29.04 -33.48 -15.77
C ALA A 78 -30.38 -32.84 -16.17
N ARG A 79 -30.40 -31.78 -16.99
CA ARG A 79 -31.65 -31.17 -17.48
C ARG A 79 -31.57 -30.92 -18.98
N GLU A 80 -31.68 -31.99 -19.74
CA GLU A 80 -32.16 -32.05 -21.13
C GLU A 80 -32.14 -33.54 -21.53
N ARG A 81 -33.05 -34.29 -20.92
CA ARG A 81 -33.63 -35.54 -21.43
C ARG A 81 -35.13 -35.38 -21.37
#